data_AF-A0AAZ3RA14-F1
#
_entry.id   AF-A0AAZ3RA14-F1
#
_cell.length_a   1.000
_cell.length_b   1.000
_cell.length_c   1.000
_cell.angle_alpha   90.00
_cell.angle_beta   90.00
_cell.angle_gamma   90.00
#
_symmetry.space_group_name_H-M   'P 1'
#
loop_
_entity.id
_entity.type
_entity.pdbx_description
1 polymer ?
#
loop_
_entity_poly.entity_id
_entity_poly.type
_entity_poly.pdbx_seq_one_letter_code
_entity_poly.pdbx_strand_id
1 'polypeptide(L)'
;MTIRNVRDHGQRFRPRMACLKKVESVMLEMQDPKTGVKSQPQRLVITTIPHAITGEDIVAWLTNRYSIEAEEAWALGTMLVAFGYIYPLQDHKRLVIKPDASLYRFQTPYFWPAQQWPVEDTDYAIYLAKRNIRKKGILALYEQVQYNSLHKWMNHKWDFIVMQAKEQYRAGKERKKPDRVVFDCQERAYWVVHRPPVRDTHYAPNTRQLSNAFGILGRIS
;
A
#
# COMPACT_ATOMS: atom_id res chain seq x y z
N MET A 1 28.89 -21.04 9.67
CA MET A 1 28.68 -19.65 10.11
C MET A 1 28.49 -18.80 8.85
N THR A 2 27.26 -18.65 8.35
CA THR A 2 26.99 -17.86 7.14
C THR A 2 26.39 -16.52 7.55
N ILE A 3 27.15 -15.47 7.30
CA ILE A 3 26.81 -14.07 7.57
C ILE A 3 25.57 -13.72 6.75
N ARG A 4 24.42 -13.59 7.42
CA ARG A 4 23.18 -13.05 6.85
C ARG A 4 23.38 -11.55 6.64
N ASN A 5 23.90 -11.17 5.47
CA ASN A 5 23.76 -9.80 4.97
C ASN A 5 22.32 -9.62 4.46
N VAL A 6 21.35 -9.59 5.39
CA VAL A 6 20.03 -9.06 5.11
C VAL A 6 20.24 -7.58 4.85
N ARG A 7 20.18 -7.19 3.57
CA ARG A 7 20.04 -5.78 3.23
C ARG A 7 18.70 -5.34 3.83
N ASP A 8 18.78 -4.62 4.94
CA ASP A 8 17.64 -3.99 5.61
C ASP A 8 17.16 -2.82 4.75
N HIS A 9 16.57 -3.16 3.60
CA HIS A 9 15.95 -2.22 2.65
C HIS A 9 14.45 -2.06 2.93
N GLY A 10 13.90 -2.85 3.87
CA GLY A 10 12.50 -2.83 4.24
C GLY A 10 12.31 -2.34 5.67
N GLN A 11 11.86 -1.09 5.81
CA GLN A 11 11.46 -0.42 7.06
C GLN A 11 12.59 0.16 7.93
N ARG A 12 13.13 1.32 7.52
CA ARG A 12 13.89 2.22 8.43
C ARG A 12 13.05 2.79 9.58
N PHE A 13 11.73 2.64 9.51
CA PHE A 13 10.80 2.94 10.59
C PHE A 13 9.96 1.70 10.82
N ARG A 14 10.31 0.87 11.79
CA ARG A 14 9.30 0.05 12.48
C ARG A 14 8.64 0.97 13.49
N PRO A 15 7.42 1.49 13.24
CA PRO A 15 6.71 2.25 14.27
C PRO A 15 6.56 1.33 15.47
N ARG A 16 6.62 1.89 16.69
CA ARG A 16 6.37 1.09 17.90
C ARG A 16 5.04 0.33 17.73
N MET A 17 5.06 -0.99 17.95
CA MET A 17 3.91 -1.89 17.75
C MET A 17 2.61 -1.40 18.39
N ALA A 18 2.70 -0.68 19.51
CA ALA A 18 1.55 -0.07 20.19
C ALA A 18 0.80 0.96 19.31
N CYS A 19 1.53 1.72 18.48
CA CYS A 19 0.92 2.66 17.56
C CYS A 19 0.18 1.98 16.41
N LEU A 20 0.66 0.82 15.96
CA LEU A 20 0.01 0.06 14.88
C LEU A 20 -1.36 -0.44 15.32
N LYS A 21 -1.49 -0.98 16.54
CA LYS A 21 -2.79 -1.39 17.09
C LYS A 21 -3.82 -0.26 17.14
N LYS A 22 -3.39 0.97 17.48
CA LYS A 22 -4.28 2.14 17.44
C LYS A 22 -4.75 2.43 16.02
N VAL A 23 -3.86 2.39 15.04
CA VAL A 23 -4.22 2.58 13.64
C VAL A 23 -5.21 1.50 13.17
N GLU A 24 -5.00 0.24 13.54
CA GLU A 24 -5.93 -0.84 13.22
C GLU A 24 -7.33 -0.59 13.79
N SER A 25 -7.46 -0.06 15.01
CA SER A 25 -8.75 0.36 15.57
C SER A 25 -9.43 1.42 14.71
N VAL A 26 -8.68 2.47 14.34
CA VAL A 26 -9.18 3.52 13.43
C VAL A 26 -9.64 2.92 12.10
N MET A 27 -8.88 1.97 11.54
CA MET A 27 -9.23 1.29 10.29
C MET A 27 -10.52 0.48 10.38
N LEU A 28 -10.79 -0.15 11.52
CA LEU A 28 -12.03 -0.89 11.75
C LEU A 28 -13.22 0.06 11.88
N GLU A 29 -13.07 1.17 12.61
CA GLU A 29 -14.12 2.18 12.76
C GLU A 29 -14.45 2.86 11.42
N MET A 30 -13.44 3.20 10.62
CA MET A 30 -13.62 3.77 9.28
C MET A 30 -14.34 2.82 8.32
N GLN A 31 -14.28 1.51 8.57
CA GLN A 31 -14.93 0.48 7.77
C GLN A 31 -16.28 0.04 8.33
N ASP A 32 -16.75 0.65 9.43
CA ASP A 32 -18.05 0.31 10.00
C ASP A 32 -19.18 0.59 8.98
N PRO A 33 -20.09 -0.37 8.70
CA PRO A 33 -21.14 -0.19 7.70
C PRO A 33 -22.15 0.93 8.00
N LYS A 34 -22.28 1.35 9.26
CA LYS A 34 -23.26 2.35 9.71
C LYS A 34 -22.60 3.69 9.98
N THR A 35 -21.46 3.70 10.65
CA THR A 35 -20.79 4.91 11.14
C THR A 35 -19.49 5.23 10.42
N GLY A 36 -18.99 4.34 9.55
CA GLY A 36 -17.72 4.50 8.84
C GLY A 36 -17.77 5.48 7.67
N VAL A 37 -16.69 5.50 6.90
CA VAL A 37 -16.55 6.36 5.71
C VAL A 37 -17.51 5.86 4.63
N LYS A 38 -18.31 6.77 4.08
CA LYS A 38 -19.26 6.44 3.01
C LYS A 38 -18.52 5.95 1.78
N SER A 39 -18.93 4.79 1.28
CA SER A 39 -18.34 4.20 0.09
C SER A 39 -19.19 4.42 -1.16
N GLN A 40 -18.55 4.45 -2.31
CA GLN A 40 -19.17 4.65 -3.60
C GLN A 40 -18.62 3.68 -4.67
N PRO A 41 -19.39 3.41 -5.73
CA PRO A 41 -18.92 2.64 -6.85
C PRO A 41 -17.89 3.41 -7.68
N GLN A 42 -16.74 2.79 -7.93
CA GLN A 42 -15.78 3.25 -8.93
C GLN A 42 -16.21 2.77 -10.31
N ARG A 43 -16.61 3.68 -11.20
CA ARG A 43 -16.93 3.35 -12.59
C ARG A 43 -15.67 3.30 -13.45
N LEU A 44 -15.38 2.15 -14.05
CA LEU A 44 -14.37 1.98 -15.10
C LEU A 44 -15.07 1.75 -16.44
N VAL A 45 -14.34 1.91 -17.54
CA VAL A 45 -14.87 1.80 -18.92
C VAL A 45 -15.72 0.55 -19.17
N ILE A 46 -15.41 -0.57 -18.52
CA ILE A 46 -16.07 -1.87 -18.78
C ILE A 46 -16.70 -2.47 -17.51
N THR A 47 -16.40 -1.95 -16.32
CA THR A 47 -16.83 -2.59 -15.06
C THR A 47 -16.95 -1.55 -13.95
N THR A 48 -17.82 -1.82 -13.00
CA THR A 48 -17.97 -1.01 -11.79
C THR A 48 -17.44 -1.79 -10.61
N ILE A 49 -16.57 -1.19 -9.82
CA ILE A 49 -15.97 -1.82 -8.65
C ILE A 49 -16.49 -1.12 -7.39
N PRO A 50 -17.17 -1.79 -6.46
CA PRO A 50 -17.75 -1.18 -5.27
C PRO A 50 -16.67 -0.74 -4.26
N HIS A 51 -17.07 -0.10 -3.17
CA HIS A 51 -16.22 0.18 -1.99
C HIS A 51 -15.01 1.10 -2.25
N ALA A 52 -15.11 2.05 -3.17
CA ALA A 52 -14.17 3.17 -3.22
C ALA A 52 -14.61 4.26 -2.24
N ILE A 53 -13.67 5.02 -1.70
CA ILE A 53 -13.91 6.15 -0.79
C ILE A 53 -13.16 7.37 -1.33
N THR A 54 -13.65 8.58 -1.09
CA THR A 54 -12.96 9.81 -1.50
C THR A 54 -11.99 10.28 -0.42
N GLY A 55 -10.99 11.07 -0.82
CA GLY A 55 -10.09 11.69 0.14
C GLY A 55 -10.77 12.78 0.97
N GLU A 56 -11.71 13.53 0.39
CA GLU A 56 -12.56 14.48 1.14
C GLU A 56 -13.39 13.79 2.23
N ASP A 57 -14.03 12.65 1.93
CA ASP A 57 -14.85 11.92 2.90
C ASP A 57 -14.00 11.31 4.03
N ILE A 58 -12.79 10.83 3.71
CA ILE A 58 -11.84 10.33 4.72
C ILE A 58 -11.48 11.45 5.70
N VAL A 59 -11.05 12.61 5.18
CA VAL A 59 -10.62 13.73 6.03
C VAL A 59 -11.79 14.26 6.83
N ALA A 60 -12.97 14.47 6.22
CA ALA A 60 -14.17 14.91 6.91
C ALA A 60 -14.61 13.93 8.01
N TRP A 61 -14.53 12.62 7.75
CA TRP A 61 -14.85 11.60 8.74
C TRP A 61 -13.90 11.67 9.94
N LEU A 62 -12.60 11.77 9.71
CA LEU A 62 -11.59 11.88 10.79
C LEU A 62 -11.79 13.14 11.63
N THR A 63 -12.02 14.29 10.99
CA THR A 63 -12.35 15.57 11.65
C THR A 63 -13.54 15.41 12.58
N ASN A 64 -14.64 14.84 12.09
CA ASN A 64 -15.88 14.72 12.84
C ASN A 64 -15.81 13.66 13.95
N ARG A 65 -15.24 12.49 13.64
CA ARG A 65 -15.19 11.33 14.55
C ARG A 65 -14.37 11.61 15.81
N TYR A 66 -13.27 12.36 15.66
CA TYR A 66 -12.32 12.64 16.73
C TYR A 66 -12.31 14.11 17.18
N SER A 67 -13.17 14.95 16.60
CA SER A 67 -13.26 16.39 16.91
C SER A 67 -11.91 17.12 16.85
N ILE A 68 -11.14 16.84 15.80
CA ILE A 68 -9.82 17.42 15.53
C ILE A 68 -9.87 18.44 14.39
N GLU A 69 -8.84 19.27 14.26
CA GLU A 69 -8.76 20.23 13.15
C GLU A 69 -8.56 19.54 11.80
N ALA A 70 -9.01 20.17 10.71
CA ALA A 70 -8.90 19.60 9.36
C ALA A 70 -7.44 19.31 8.95
N GLU A 71 -6.48 20.11 9.41
CA GLU A 71 -5.05 19.87 9.17
C GLU A 71 -4.55 18.62 9.91
N GLU A 72 -5.02 18.38 11.13
CA GLU A 72 -4.69 17.19 11.90
C GLU A 72 -5.32 15.94 11.28
N ALA A 73 -6.58 16.02 10.86
CA ALA A 73 -7.27 14.95 10.14
C ALA A 73 -6.56 14.62 8.81
N TRP A 74 -6.10 15.64 8.08
CA TRP A 74 -5.31 15.44 6.86
C TRP A 74 -3.95 14.78 7.14
N ALA A 75 -3.27 15.16 8.23
CA ALA A 75 -2.02 14.53 8.65
C ALA A 75 -2.22 13.04 9.01
N LEU A 76 -3.30 12.71 9.74
CA LEU A 76 -3.70 11.33 10.02
C LEU A 76 -4.01 10.55 8.73
N GLY A 77 -4.84 11.10 7.85
CA GLY A 77 -5.17 10.46 6.57
C GLY A 77 -3.94 10.21 5.70
N THR A 78 -3.00 11.17 5.67
CA THR A 78 -1.72 11.01 4.99
C THR A 78 -0.88 9.88 5.60
N MET A 79 -0.85 9.78 6.93
CA MET A 79 -0.20 8.68 7.61
C MET A 79 -0.84 7.32 7.25
N LEU A 80 -2.17 7.21 7.20
CA LEU A 80 -2.86 5.98 6.78
C LEU A 80 -2.45 5.54 5.37
N VAL A 81 -2.28 6.50 4.45
CA VAL A 81 -1.79 6.23 3.09
C VAL A 81 -0.31 5.84 3.08
N ALA A 82 0.54 6.56 3.81
CA ALA A 82 1.98 6.31 3.87
C ALA A 82 2.35 4.95 4.46
N PHE A 83 1.57 4.47 5.43
CA PHE A 83 1.71 3.14 6.00
C PHE A 83 0.95 2.05 5.22
N GLY A 84 0.22 2.41 4.16
CA GLY A 84 -0.42 1.43 3.27
C GLY A 84 -1.72 0.81 3.82
N TYR A 85 -2.35 1.40 4.84
CA TYR A 85 -3.68 0.98 5.29
C TYR A 85 -4.79 1.39 4.32
N ILE A 86 -4.57 2.50 3.61
CA ILE A 86 -5.42 3.01 2.53
C ILE A 86 -4.52 3.27 1.33
N TYR A 87 -4.98 3.01 0.11
CA TYR A 87 -4.20 3.27 -1.09
C TYR A 87 -4.99 4.04 -2.16
N PRO A 88 -4.34 4.99 -2.86
CA PRO A 88 -4.98 5.75 -3.92
C PRO A 88 -5.17 4.89 -5.18
N LEU A 89 -6.28 5.10 -5.89
CA LEU A 89 -6.60 4.37 -7.13
C LEU A 89 -5.96 5.01 -8.37
N GLN A 90 -5.60 6.28 -8.27
CA GLN A 90 -4.89 7.08 -9.26
C GLN A 90 -3.60 7.62 -8.63
N ASP A 91 -2.59 7.97 -9.42
CA ASP A 91 -1.34 8.55 -8.90
C ASP A 91 -0.70 7.73 -7.75
N HIS A 92 -0.66 6.39 -7.95
CA HIS A 92 -0.38 5.41 -6.90
C HIS A 92 1.03 5.47 -6.27
N LYS A 93 1.90 6.38 -6.75
CA LYS A 93 3.24 6.58 -6.20
C LYS A 93 3.23 7.68 -5.13
N ARG A 94 2.24 8.55 -5.13
CA ARG A 94 2.11 9.64 -4.16
C ARG A 94 1.39 9.14 -2.92
N LEU A 95 2.14 8.94 -1.84
CA LEU A 95 1.65 8.40 -0.57
C LEU A 95 1.14 9.51 0.37
N VAL A 96 0.34 10.42 -0.19
CA VAL A 96 -0.26 11.56 0.54
C VAL A 96 -1.74 11.60 0.21
N ILE A 97 -2.59 11.85 1.21
CA ILE A 97 -4.03 11.97 0.97
C ILE A 97 -4.34 13.32 0.31
N LYS A 98 -5.22 13.31 -0.69
CA LYS A 98 -5.73 14.51 -1.35
C LYS A 98 -7.14 14.75 -0.79
N PRO A 99 -7.43 15.88 -0.12
CA PRO A 99 -8.75 16.18 0.42
C PRO A 99 -9.70 16.64 -0.70
N ASP A 100 -9.87 15.81 -1.71
CA ASP A 100 -10.70 16.04 -2.89
C ASP A 100 -11.43 14.74 -3.30
N ALA A 101 -12.05 14.74 -4.48
CA ALA A 101 -12.75 13.59 -5.04
C ALA A 101 -11.84 12.43 -5.50
N SER A 102 -10.52 12.49 -5.26
CA SER A 102 -9.60 11.39 -5.55
C SER A 102 -10.03 10.13 -4.82
N LEU A 103 -10.06 9.01 -5.55
CA LEU A 103 -10.53 7.75 -5.01
C LEU A 103 -9.40 6.97 -4.32
N TYR A 104 -9.77 6.36 -3.21
CA TYR A 104 -8.96 5.48 -2.39
C TYR A 104 -9.72 4.18 -2.10
N ARG A 105 -9.01 3.18 -1.58
CA ARG A 105 -9.58 1.93 -1.05
C ARG A 105 -8.83 1.51 0.21
N PHE A 106 -9.55 0.82 1.08
CA PHE A 106 -8.96 0.11 2.21
C PHE A 106 -8.09 -1.06 1.74
N GLN A 107 -6.92 -1.19 2.36
CA GLN A 107 -6.02 -2.32 2.16
C GLN A 107 -6.51 -3.55 2.94
N THR A 108 -6.28 -4.74 2.39
CA THR A 108 -6.56 -5.99 3.12
C THR A 108 -5.61 -6.16 4.31
N PRO A 109 -6.07 -6.70 5.47
CA PRO A 109 -5.20 -6.99 6.62
C PRO A 109 -3.99 -7.86 6.29
N TYR A 110 -4.06 -8.66 5.22
CA TYR A 110 -2.92 -9.42 4.72
C TYR A 110 -1.71 -8.55 4.34
N PHE A 111 -1.92 -7.28 3.99
CA PHE A 111 -0.87 -6.34 3.60
C PHE A 111 -0.61 -5.24 4.63
N TRP A 112 -1.19 -5.33 5.84
CA TRP A 112 -0.97 -4.33 6.87
C TRP A 112 0.45 -4.42 7.47
N PRO A 113 1.08 -3.28 7.85
CA PRO A 113 2.45 -3.25 8.37
C PRO A 113 2.67 -4.01 9.69
N ALA A 114 1.60 -4.28 10.45
CA ALA A 114 1.68 -4.98 11.73
C ALA A 114 2.06 -6.46 11.61
N GLN A 115 2.18 -6.98 10.39
CA GLN A 115 2.67 -8.33 10.18
C GLN A 115 4.15 -8.46 10.54
N GLN A 116 4.47 -9.53 11.27
CA GLN A 116 5.80 -9.78 11.83
C GLN A 116 6.83 -10.19 10.76
N TRP A 117 6.39 -10.54 9.56
CA TRP A 117 7.24 -11.11 8.53
C TRP A 117 8.02 -10.03 7.79
N PRO A 118 9.36 -10.16 7.67
CA PRO A 118 10.15 -9.24 6.89
C PRO A 118 9.76 -9.32 5.41
N VAL A 119 9.83 -8.18 4.70
CA VAL A 119 9.56 -8.16 3.26
C VAL A 119 10.70 -8.81 2.49
N GLU A 120 10.45 -10.02 1.98
CA GLU A 120 11.46 -10.82 1.31
C GLU A 120 11.72 -10.38 -0.13
N ASP A 121 12.98 -10.44 -0.54
CA ASP A 121 13.39 -10.15 -1.92
C ASP A 121 12.83 -11.17 -2.91
N THR A 122 12.55 -12.40 -2.45
CA THR A 122 11.94 -13.46 -3.28
C THR A 122 10.52 -13.07 -3.69
N ASP A 123 9.70 -12.60 -2.75
CA ASP A 123 8.33 -12.14 -3.02
C ASP A 123 8.33 -10.96 -3.99
N TYR A 124 9.28 -10.03 -3.83
CA TYR A 124 9.38 -8.89 -4.72
C TYR A 124 9.78 -9.30 -6.14
N ALA A 125 10.71 -10.26 -6.25
CA ALA A 125 11.09 -10.82 -7.54
C ALA A 125 9.91 -11.53 -8.23
N ILE A 126 9.09 -12.28 -7.48
CA ILE A 126 7.86 -12.91 -7.99
C ILE A 126 6.89 -11.85 -8.50
N TYR A 127 6.66 -10.78 -7.73
CA TYR A 127 5.79 -9.66 -8.13
C TYR A 127 6.24 -9.01 -9.45
N LEU A 128 7.53 -8.67 -9.55
CA LEU A 128 8.09 -8.04 -10.75
C LEU A 128 8.06 -9.00 -11.96
N ALA A 129 8.39 -10.28 -11.75
CA ALA A 129 8.29 -11.31 -12.78
C ALA A 129 6.86 -11.45 -13.31
N LYS A 130 5.87 -11.51 -12.40
CA LYS A 130 4.45 -11.59 -12.74
C LYS A 130 3.99 -10.41 -13.57
N ARG A 131 4.37 -9.18 -13.20
CA ARG A 131 4.08 -7.97 -13.98
C ARG A 131 4.72 -8.00 -15.36
N ASN A 132 5.96 -8.44 -15.46
CA ASN A 132 6.67 -8.56 -16.73
C ASN A 132 6.06 -9.62 -17.65
N ILE A 133 5.57 -10.74 -17.09
CA ILE A 133 4.82 -11.78 -17.81
C ILE A 133 3.50 -11.23 -18.35
N ARG A 134 2.76 -10.47 -17.54
CA ARG A 134 1.48 -9.88 -17.93
C ARG A 134 1.61 -8.97 -19.16
N LYS A 135 2.64 -8.11 -19.17
CA LYS A 135 2.94 -7.22 -20.30
C LYS A 135 4.42 -6.84 -20.27
N LYS A 136 5.18 -7.29 -21.27
CA LYS A 136 6.58 -6.89 -21.43
C LYS A 136 6.69 -5.36 -21.55
N GLY A 137 7.67 -4.77 -20.86
CA GLY A 137 7.92 -3.32 -20.88
C GLY A 137 7.03 -2.49 -19.95
N ILE A 138 6.21 -3.09 -19.08
CA ILE A 138 5.33 -2.36 -18.15
C ILE A 138 6.03 -1.95 -16.84
N LEU A 139 7.20 -2.49 -16.55
CA LEU A 139 7.98 -2.14 -15.37
C LEU A 139 8.56 -0.74 -15.54
N ALA A 140 8.45 0.11 -14.52
CA ALA A 140 9.11 1.40 -14.50
C ALA A 140 10.64 1.21 -14.48
N LEU A 141 11.41 2.24 -14.88
CA LEU A 141 12.87 2.14 -15.00
C LEU A 141 13.54 1.63 -13.70
N TYR A 142 13.15 2.16 -12.54
CA TYR A 142 13.67 1.72 -11.25
C TYR A 142 13.29 0.26 -10.92
N GLU A 143 12.13 -0.21 -11.37
CA GLU A 143 11.69 -1.60 -11.19
C GLU A 143 12.47 -2.53 -12.11
N GLN A 144 12.81 -2.10 -13.33
CA GLN A 144 13.66 -2.85 -14.24
C GLN A 144 15.07 -3.04 -13.67
N VAL A 145 15.66 -1.96 -13.12
CA VAL A 145 16.97 -2.02 -12.46
C VAL A 145 16.93 -3.00 -11.28
N GLN A 146 15.88 -2.95 -10.45
CA GLN A 146 15.73 -3.90 -9.35
C GLN A 146 15.51 -5.33 -9.83
N TYR A 147 14.65 -5.55 -10.84
CA TYR A 147 14.40 -6.87 -11.42
C TYR A 147 15.69 -7.51 -11.94
N ASN A 148 16.51 -6.77 -12.69
CA ASN A 148 17.79 -7.24 -13.21
C ASN A 148 18.79 -7.55 -12.10
N SER A 149 18.81 -6.72 -11.05
CA SER A 149 19.66 -6.94 -9.88
C SER A 149 19.27 -8.20 -9.11
N LEU A 150 17.97 -8.41 -8.89
CA LEU A 150 17.41 -9.59 -8.24
C LEU A 150 17.66 -10.86 -9.06
N HIS A 151 17.52 -10.78 -10.39
CA HIS A 151 17.82 -11.89 -11.29
C HIS A 151 19.28 -12.33 -11.18
N LYS A 152 20.21 -11.38 -11.18
CA LYS A 152 21.64 -11.68 -11.02
C LYS A 152 21.95 -12.27 -9.64
N TRP A 153 21.34 -11.73 -8.59
CA TRP A 153 21.64 -12.12 -7.20
C TRP A 153 21.01 -13.47 -6.81
N MET A 154 19.77 -13.72 -7.20
CA MET A 154 19.01 -14.95 -6.88
C MET A 154 18.89 -15.89 -8.07
N ASN A 155 19.88 -15.90 -8.98
CA ASN A 155 19.81 -16.71 -10.19
C ASN A 155 19.54 -18.20 -9.90
N HIS A 156 20.16 -18.74 -8.84
CA HIS A 156 19.97 -20.11 -8.36
C HIS A 156 18.52 -20.48 -7.94
N LYS A 157 17.63 -19.51 -7.74
CA LYS A 157 16.20 -19.71 -7.44
C LYS A 157 15.29 -19.13 -8.52
N TRP A 158 15.84 -18.68 -9.64
CA TRP A 158 15.08 -17.90 -10.61
C TRP A 158 13.99 -18.70 -11.31
N ASP A 159 14.24 -19.99 -11.60
CA ASP A 159 13.23 -20.87 -12.17
C ASP A 159 12.02 -21.03 -11.25
N PHE A 160 12.26 -21.14 -9.93
CA PHE A 160 11.21 -21.15 -8.93
C PHE A 160 10.43 -19.82 -8.92
N ILE A 161 11.11 -18.67 -8.97
CA ILE A 161 10.47 -17.34 -9.03
C ILE A 161 9.58 -17.21 -10.26
N VAL A 162 10.07 -17.63 -11.44
CA VAL A 162 9.30 -17.60 -12.69
C VAL A 162 8.12 -18.56 -12.64
N MET A 163 8.30 -19.75 -12.08
CA MET A 163 7.23 -20.73 -11.88
C MET A 163 6.11 -20.15 -11.00
N GLN A 164 6.46 -19.61 -9.82
CA GLN A 164 5.51 -18.97 -8.92
C GLN A 164 4.78 -17.79 -9.58
N ALA A 165 5.50 -16.95 -10.32
CA ALA A 165 4.90 -15.83 -11.05
C ALA A 165 3.91 -16.27 -12.13
N LYS A 166 4.21 -17.36 -12.86
CA LYS A 166 3.30 -17.95 -13.86
C LYS A 166 2.04 -18.53 -13.21
N GLU A 167 2.19 -19.27 -12.11
CA GLU A 167 1.05 -19.85 -11.39
C GLU A 167 0.14 -18.76 -10.80
N GLN A 168 0.70 -17.74 -10.15
CA GLN A 168 -0.09 -16.60 -9.66
C GLN A 168 -0.79 -15.84 -10.80
N TYR A 169 -0.13 -15.69 -11.95
CA TYR A 169 -0.74 -15.05 -13.13
C TYR A 169 -1.90 -15.89 -13.70
N ARG A 170 -1.75 -17.22 -13.76
CA ARG A 170 -2.81 -18.16 -14.18
C ARG A 170 -4.01 -18.09 -13.25
N ALA A 171 -3.82 -18.24 -11.94
CA ALA A 171 -4.88 -18.12 -10.94
C ALA A 171 -5.55 -16.73 -10.98
N GLY A 172 -4.79 -15.67 -11.30
CA GLY A 172 -5.34 -14.33 -11.53
C GLY A 172 -6.33 -14.25 -12.70
N LYS A 173 -6.11 -15.04 -13.77
CA LYS A 173 -6.99 -15.06 -14.95
C LYS A 173 -8.34 -15.71 -14.71
N GLU A 174 -8.43 -16.62 -13.75
CA GLU A 174 -9.67 -17.30 -13.37
C GLU A 174 -10.62 -16.38 -12.59
N ARG A 175 -10.09 -15.32 -11.97
CA ARG A 175 -10.88 -14.32 -11.24
C ARG A 175 -11.65 -13.39 -12.18
N LYS A 176 -12.81 -12.93 -11.72
CA LYS A 176 -13.60 -11.87 -12.38
C LYS A 176 -12.75 -10.61 -12.53
N LYS A 177 -13.01 -9.83 -13.59
CA LYS A 177 -12.29 -8.59 -13.89
C LYS A 177 -12.23 -7.59 -12.72
N PRO A 178 -13.33 -7.24 -12.01
CA PRO A 178 -13.26 -6.30 -10.89
C PRO A 178 -12.33 -6.81 -9.78
N ASP A 179 -12.43 -8.08 -9.40
CA ASP A 179 -11.62 -8.68 -8.34
C ASP A 179 -10.13 -8.69 -8.71
N ARG A 180 -9.81 -8.99 -9.97
CA ARG A 180 -8.44 -8.93 -10.49
C ARG A 180 -7.86 -7.52 -10.39
N VAL A 181 -8.64 -6.50 -10.73
CA VAL A 181 -8.20 -5.09 -10.65
C VAL A 181 -7.94 -4.69 -9.20
N VAL A 182 -8.82 -5.08 -8.27
CA VAL A 182 -8.61 -4.81 -6.83
C VAL A 182 -7.35 -5.49 -6.34
N PHE A 183 -7.17 -6.78 -6.63
CA PHE A 183 -5.99 -7.54 -6.22
C PHE A 183 -4.68 -6.94 -6.76
N ASP A 184 -4.65 -6.59 -8.06
CA ASP A 184 -3.48 -5.94 -8.67
C ASP A 184 -3.15 -4.60 -7.99
N CYS A 185 -4.18 -3.81 -7.63
CA CYS A 185 -3.99 -2.54 -6.92
C CYS A 185 -3.50 -2.74 -5.48
N GLN A 186 -4.06 -3.71 -4.74
CA GLN A 186 -3.66 -4.02 -3.37
C GLN A 186 -2.19 -4.45 -3.30
N GLU A 187 -1.80 -5.38 -4.16
CA GLU A 187 -0.42 -5.85 -4.24
C GLU A 187 0.53 -4.74 -4.67
N ARG A 188 0.15 -3.92 -5.67
CA ARG A 188 0.95 -2.74 -6.06
C ARG A 188 1.11 -1.75 -4.90
N ALA A 189 0.05 -1.46 -4.17
CA ALA A 189 0.11 -0.53 -3.04
C ALA A 189 1.06 -1.04 -1.95
N TYR A 190 1.01 -2.34 -1.63
CA TYR A 190 1.95 -2.97 -0.71
C TYR A 190 3.42 -2.78 -1.14
N TRP A 191 3.72 -3.01 -2.42
CA TRP A 191 5.09 -2.87 -2.93
C TRP A 191 5.56 -1.42 -3.04
N VAL A 192 4.67 -0.46 -3.31
CA VAL A 192 5.04 0.96 -3.30
C VAL A 192 5.51 1.40 -1.90
N VAL A 193 4.87 0.91 -0.84
CA VAL A 193 5.27 1.21 0.55
C VAL A 193 6.59 0.54 0.92
N HIS A 194 6.81 -0.71 0.51
CA HIS A 194 7.96 -1.52 0.96
C HIS A 194 9.19 -1.49 0.05
N ARG A 195 9.01 -1.07 -1.22
CA ARG A 195 10.06 -0.88 -2.23
C ARG A 195 9.78 0.40 -3.02
N PRO A 196 9.78 1.58 -2.34
CA PRO A 196 9.43 2.84 -2.97
C PRO A 196 10.39 3.21 -4.11
N PRO A 197 9.94 3.98 -5.11
CA PRO A 197 10.82 4.59 -6.09
C PRO A 197 11.92 5.39 -5.37
N VAL A 198 13.16 5.32 -5.86
CA VAL A 198 14.34 5.88 -5.19
C VAL A 198 14.15 7.35 -4.80
N ARG A 199 14.37 7.67 -3.50
CA ARG A 199 14.72 8.96 -2.85
C ARG A 199 14.14 10.29 -3.34
N ASP A 200 13.07 10.32 -4.13
CA ASP A 200 12.36 11.57 -4.36
C ASP A 200 11.45 11.87 -3.16
N THR A 201 11.74 12.97 -2.49
CA THR A 201 10.98 13.57 -1.38
C THR A 201 9.51 13.90 -1.74
N HIS A 202 9.12 13.70 -2.99
CA HIS A 202 7.77 13.94 -3.50
C HIS A 202 6.81 12.75 -3.34
N TYR A 203 7.31 11.53 -3.08
CA TYR A 203 6.46 10.33 -3.02
C TYR A 203 5.95 9.99 -1.63
N ALA A 204 6.63 10.43 -0.57
CA ALA A 204 6.26 10.14 0.81
C ALA A 204 6.14 11.44 1.63
N PRO A 205 5.26 11.50 2.64
CA PRO A 205 5.19 12.64 3.53
C PRO A 205 6.51 12.82 4.30
N ASN A 206 6.85 14.07 4.58
CA ASN A 206 8.09 14.39 5.29
C ASN A 206 8.03 13.91 6.76
N THR A 207 9.17 13.62 7.37
CA THR A 207 9.30 13.02 8.72
C THR A 207 8.57 13.83 9.79
N ARG A 208 8.57 15.17 9.69
CA ARG A 208 7.84 16.06 10.61
C ARG A 208 6.33 15.84 10.57
N GLN A 209 5.78 15.61 9.39
CA GLN A 209 4.35 15.38 9.19
C GLN A 209 3.92 14.04 9.81
N LEU A 210 4.74 12.99 9.63
CA LEU A 210 4.50 11.69 10.27
C LEU A 210 4.63 11.77 11.79
N SER A 211 5.61 12.50 12.31
CA SER A 211 5.76 12.72 13.75
C SER A 211 4.53 13.42 14.35
N ASN A 212 3.96 14.40 13.65
CA ASN A 212 2.74 15.08 14.10
C ASN A 212 1.55 14.11 14.11
N ALA A 213 1.38 13.30 13.05
CA ALA A 213 0.33 12.29 12.97
C ALA A 213 0.39 11.27 14.13
N PHE A 214 1.59 10.85 14.54
CA PHE A 214 1.76 10.01 15.72
C PHE A 214 1.36 10.69 17.04
N GLY A 215 1.62 12.00 17.17
CA GLY A 215 1.14 12.79 18.30
C GLY A 215 -0.39 12.89 18.34
N ILE A 216 -1.03 13.07 17.18
CA ILE A 216 -2.49 13.10 17.04
C ILE A 216 -3.09 11.73 17.42
N LEU A 217 -2.54 10.62 16.90
CA LEU A 217 -2.94 9.25 17.31
C LEU A 217 -2.83 9.00 18.82
N GLY A 218 -1.90 9.69 19.49
CA GLY A 218 -1.76 9.65 20.94
C GLY A 218 -2.94 10.28 21.68
N ARG A 219 -3.56 11.32 21.10
CA ARG A 219 -4.64 12.12 21.70
C ARG A 219 -6.05 11.60 21.41
N ILE A 220 -6.26 10.92 20.28
CA ILE A 220 -7.60 10.52 19.82
C ILE A 220 -8.15 9.20 20.43
N SER A 221 -7.60 8.75 21.57
CA SER A 221 -8.03 7.51 22.26
C SER A 221 -8.81 7.80 23.53
#